data_AF-A0AAD7JM79-F1
#
_entry.id   AF-A0AAD7JM79-F1
#
_cell.length_a   1.000
_cell.length_b   1.000
_cell.length_c   1.000
_cell.angle_alpha   90.00
_cell.angle_beta   90.00
_cell.angle_gamma   90.00
#
_symmetry.space_group_name_H-M   'P 1'
#
loop_
_entity.id
_entity.type
_entity.pdbx_description
1 polymer ?
#
loop_
_entity_poly.entity_id
_entity_poly.type
_entity_poly.pdbx_seq_one_letter_code
_entity_poly.pdbx_strand_id
1 'polypeptide(L)'
;MHESLRPSSFSKLSSAERTRANSALKGSLPSLRSLVYRAAKYHDEVQFLPVFYHHLDLARIPSLAEMDAQSLPPETLATFSCAYLSVQGIAQLAVPSATQADILQRAWPWIQFLDEYYFWIPEAPTEDILRCWCFALVASLLEPWGETSRRIMATPGIAILVGRAWTSWSRDPNAVTEIAFRCVSRFLFVSFVFPPGDFNEFIEGAGGEEPLAKAALELVEYILENSRSYKITARDVSSIMEFCGLCFTTPWLAALAAHKCLRTTTSVLLFADSVMDGREPTETYLNLFKHTWNVFMPLIVDSDGYIGIVQAVHAGILKFIISHAEKNVEWNEGGTRHLITHVLMARGTLYPSVLALLEKSLPALQQATSIPAFVSSPLHPDWEKFVAVALERIEIKNQVDAGELRTYKACHNMPCGKILRKGRLKRCAGCQYAHYCDADCQLADWRAGHRLVCADTRHNGCHSVELDGPTYCSSYDIFLLRAIVKHDYEQHRSAVFLDRIVKMRQHGLGVVTDFDYSGGPVRIEVQPDPSMEEGGSAWRWAGQAARSAGRMHIVCVKVAEIVETWVLPMRSSDSRVHDALFELSRGIPEGTVVSTLPEYVVKKVAELVEDVCPEIVEIV
;
A
#
# COMPACT_ATOMS: atom_id res chain seq x y z
N MET A 1 24.82 23.63 35.82
CA MET A 1 25.91 23.74 34.83
C MET A 1 27.02 22.74 35.12
N HIS A 2 26.95 21.64 34.39
CA HIS A 2 27.93 20.55 34.37
C HIS A 2 29.35 21.01 34.00
N GLU A 3 30.38 20.27 34.42
CA GLU A 3 31.80 20.64 34.21
C GLU A 3 32.18 20.72 32.72
N SER A 4 31.65 19.82 31.89
CA SER A 4 31.91 19.81 30.44
C SER A 4 31.34 21.01 29.68
N LEU A 5 30.47 21.81 30.31
CA LEU A 5 29.95 23.06 29.74
C LEU A 5 30.78 24.29 30.16
N ARG A 6 31.81 24.11 30.99
CA ARG A 6 32.67 25.20 31.48
C ARG A 6 33.92 25.35 30.60
N PRO A 7 34.36 26.58 30.29
CA PRO A 7 35.60 26.80 29.54
C PRO A 7 36.87 26.22 30.19
N SER A 8 36.84 25.85 31.47
CA SER A 8 37.95 25.17 32.16
C SER A 8 38.33 23.84 31.49
N SER A 9 37.43 23.22 30.73
CA SER A 9 37.72 22.01 29.95
C SER A 9 38.74 22.24 28.81
N PHE A 10 38.98 23.50 28.40
CA PHE A 10 39.97 23.83 27.36
C PHE A 10 41.42 23.58 27.77
N SER A 11 41.66 23.31 29.06
CA SER A 11 42.95 22.82 29.55
C SER A 11 43.40 21.55 28.82
N LYS A 12 42.45 20.73 28.34
CA LYS A 12 42.68 19.49 27.60
C LYS A 12 42.97 19.69 26.10
N LEU A 13 42.74 20.89 25.57
CA LEU A 13 43.00 21.23 24.16
C LEU A 13 44.48 21.59 23.93
N SER A 14 44.97 21.33 22.71
CA SER A 14 46.27 21.85 22.28
C SER A 14 46.29 23.39 22.28
N SER A 15 47.49 23.99 22.30
CA SER A 15 47.64 25.45 22.31
C SER A 15 46.91 26.13 21.12
N ALA A 16 47.00 25.54 19.92
CA ALA A 16 46.35 26.06 18.73
C ALA A 16 44.82 25.96 18.80
N GLU A 17 44.27 24.84 19.27
CA GLU A 17 42.84 24.65 19.47
C GLU A 17 42.29 25.55 20.57
N ARG A 18 43.02 25.71 21.68
CA ARG A 18 42.66 26.62 22.76
C ARG A 18 42.61 28.07 22.27
N THR A 19 43.56 28.48 21.45
CA THR A 19 43.57 29.81 20.82
C THR A 19 42.33 29.99 19.95
N ARG A 20 41.99 28.99 19.14
CA ARG A 20 40.80 29.00 18.29
C ARG A 20 39.50 29.01 19.09
N ALA A 21 39.39 28.20 20.14
CA ALA A 21 38.24 28.16 21.05
C ALA A 21 38.02 29.50 21.76
N ASN A 22 39.10 30.11 22.27
CA ASN A 22 39.03 31.44 22.88
C ASN A 22 38.66 32.54 21.88
N SER A 23 39.14 32.43 20.64
CA SER A 23 38.75 33.35 19.57
C SER A 23 37.27 33.19 19.21
N ALA A 24 36.78 31.96 19.10
CA ALA A 24 35.38 31.65 18.85
C ALA A 24 34.47 32.18 19.96
N LEU A 25 34.82 31.97 21.24
CA LEU A 25 34.09 32.52 22.39
C LEU A 25 33.90 34.04 22.33
N LYS A 26 34.86 34.76 21.75
CA LYS A 26 34.79 36.22 21.54
C LYS A 26 33.93 36.62 20.34
N GLY A 27 33.27 35.68 19.67
CA GLY A 27 32.41 35.92 18.51
C GLY A 27 33.10 35.80 17.14
N SER A 28 34.32 35.24 17.06
CA SER A 28 34.98 35.05 15.76
C SER A 28 34.31 33.96 14.92
N LEU A 29 33.51 34.36 13.93
CA LEU A 29 32.82 33.42 13.02
C LEU A 29 33.77 32.46 12.29
N PRO A 30 34.93 32.88 11.73
CA PRO A 30 35.86 31.95 11.09
C PRO A 30 36.39 30.89 12.07
N SER A 31 36.66 31.28 13.32
CA SER A 31 37.11 30.36 14.36
C SER A 31 36.01 29.37 14.72
N LEU A 32 34.77 29.85 14.88
CA LEU A 32 33.61 29.02 15.19
C LEU A 32 33.31 28.02 14.07
N ARG A 33 33.31 28.43 12.79
CA ARG A 33 33.18 27.52 11.64
C ARG A 33 34.25 26.44 11.63
N SER A 34 35.49 26.81 11.93
CA SER A 34 36.59 25.85 12.01
C SER A 34 36.37 24.82 13.13
N LEU A 35 35.75 25.20 14.24
CA LEU A 35 35.36 24.26 15.29
C LEU A 35 34.19 23.37 14.87
N VAL A 36 33.17 23.91 14.20
CA VAL A 36 32.06 23.12 13.64
C VAL A 36 32.58 22.06 12.67
N TYR A 37 33.48 22.44 11.76
CA TYR A 37 34.11 21.51 10.82
C TYR A 37 34.88 20.40 11.56
N ARG A 38 35.57 20.73 12.66
CA ARG A 38 36.26 19.72 13.47
C ARG A 38 35.30 18.82 14.24
N ALA A 39 34.24 19.36 14.82
CA ALA A 39 33.21 18.57 15.49
C ALA A 39 32.58 17.56 14.51
N ALA A 40 32.34 17.97 13.27
CA ALA A 40 31.83 17.08 12.22
C ALA A 40 32.82 15.97 11.83
N LYS A 41 34.13 16.25 11.90
CA LYS A 41 35.19 15.27 11.56
C LYS A 41 35.53 14.34 12.72
N TYR A 42 35.38 14.80 13.95
CA TYR A 42 35.81 14.13 15.17
C TYR A 42 34.73 14.27 16.25
N HIS A 43 33.78 13.33 16.26
CA HIS A 43 32.61 13.37 17.14
C HIS A 43 32.92 13.39 18.65
N ASP A 44 34.11 12.91 19.05
CA ASP A 44 34.55 12.81 20.45
C ASP A 44 35.16 14.10 21.02
N GLU A 45 35.20 15.19 20.25
CA GLU A 45 35.77 16.48 20.65
C GLU A 45 34.83 17.30 21.56
N VAL A 46 34.27 16.67 22.60
CA VAL A 46 33.37 17.29 23.59
C VAL A 46 34.00 18.48 24.33
N GLN A 47 35.31 18.66 24.25
CA GLN A 47 36.02 19.83 24.79
C GLN A 47 35.61 21.14 24.10
N PHE A 48 35.01 21.12 22.91
CA PHE A 48 34.49 22.30 22.23
C PHE A 48 33.08 22.70 22.68
N LEU A 49 32.36 21.82 23.39
CA LEU A 49 30.98 22.05 23.83
C LEU A 49 30.76 23.36 24.63
N PRO A 50 31.68 23.83 25.51
CA PRO A 50 31.53 25.12 26.18
C PRO A 50 31.47 26.31 25.23
N VAL A 51 32.15 26.25 24.08
CA VAL A 51 32.12 27.33 23.08
C VAL A 51 30.72 27.47 22.52
N PHE A 52 30.15 26.37 22.05
CA PHE A 52 28.81 26.36 21.47
C PHE A 52 27.74 26.72 22.52
N TYR A 53 27.86 26.16 23.73
CA TYR A 53 26.95 26.46 24.84
C TYR A 53 26.97 27.95 25.25
N HIS A 54 28.12 28.62 25.16
CA HIS A 54 28.27 30.05 25.47
C HIS A 54 27.48 30.95 24.51
N HIS A 55 27.44 30.61 23.22
CA HIS A 55 26.70 31.40 22.24
C HIS A 55 25.19 31.19 22.28
N LEU A 56 24.72 30.18 23.01
CA LEU A 56 23.30 29.91 23.25
C LEU A 56 22.79 30.53 24.58
N ASP A 57 23.44 31.57 25.08
CA ASP A 57 22.93 32.32 26.22
C ASP A 57 21.58 32.99 25.86
N LEU A 58 20.57 32.82 26.71
CA LEU A 58 19.22 33.36 26.49
C LEU A 58 19.22 34.88 26.50
N ALA A 59 20.12 35.52 27.25
CA ALA A 59 20.25 36.98 27.30
C ALA A 59 20.75 37.58 25.97
N ARG A 60 21.21 36.74 25.04
CA ARG A 60 21.68 37.16 23.72
C ARG A 60 20.60 37.04 22.64
N ILE A 61 19.43 36.49 22.96
CA ILE A 61 18.31 36.43 22.01
C ILE A 61 17.82 37.87 21.80
N PRO A 62 17.83 38.38 20.56
CA PRO A 62 17.32 39.70 20.27
C PRO A 62 15.83 39.82 20.62
N SER A 63 15.43 41.01 21.02
CA SER A 63 14.04 41.32 21.31
C SER A 63 13.20 41.41 20.02
N LEU A 64 11.90 41.13 20.12
CA LEU A 64 10.98 41.27 18.98
C LEU A 64 10.99 42.69 18.39
N ALA A 65 11.16 43.72 19.24
CA ALA A 65 11.28 45.10 18.80
C ALA A 65 12.52 45.36 17.92
N GLU A 66 13.62 44.62 18.13
CA GLU A 66 14.78 44.67 17.26
C GLU A 66 14.51 43.95 15.92
N MET A 67 13.68 42.90 15.93
CA MET A 67 13.31 42.13 14.75
C MET A 67 12.35 42.86 13.81
N ASP A 68 11.56 43.80 14.33
CA ASP A 68 10.69 44.67 13.53
C ASP A 68 11.45 45.78 12.78
N ALA A 69 12.75 45.92 13.00
CA ALA A 69 13.57 46.91 12.30
C ALA A 69 13.74 46.55 10.82
N GLN A 70 13.77 47.56 9.94
CA GLN A 70 14.02 47.37 8.50
C GLN A 70 15.41 46.76 8.20
N SER A 71 16.35 46.89 9.13
CA SER A 71 17.69 46.31 9.04
C SER A 71 18.22 46.02 10.44
N LEU A 72 18.79 44.82 10.64
CA LEU A 72 19.41 44.45 11.91
C LEU A 72 20.82 45.05 12.04
N PRO A 73 21.24 45.46 13.25
CA PRO A 73 22.62 45.85 13.51
C PRO A 73 23.61 44.70 13.19
N PRO A 74 24.83 45.01 12.72
CA PRO A 74 25.85 43.99 12.43
C PRO A 74 26.18 43.08 13.62
N GLU A 75 26.12 43.61 14.84
CA GLU A 75 26.35 42.83 16.07
C GLU A 75 25.24 41.81 16.35
N THR A 76 23.99 42.18 16.03
CA THR A 76 22.83 41.30 16.09
C THR A 76 23.00 40.18 15.07
N LEU A 77 23.32 40.51 13.81
CA LEU A 77 23.61 39.51 12.76
C LEU A 77 24.75 38.57 13.14
N ALA A 78 25.83 39.09 13.72
CA ALA A 78 26.94 38.26 14.20
C ALA A 78 26.50 37.31 15.33
N THR A 79 25.61 37.76 16.21
CA THR A 79 25.04 36.93 17.28
C THR A 79 24.18 35.80 16.72
N PHE A 80 23.36 36.07 15.70
CA PHE A 80 22.61 35.05 14.97
C PHE A 80 23.53 33.99 14.38
N SER A 81 24.54 34.41 13.61
CA SER A 81 25.49 33.47 13.00
C SER A 81 26.24 32.64 14.05
N CYS A 82 26.56 33.22 15.21
CA CYS A 82 27.16 32.49 16.31
C CYS A 82 26.22 31.44 16.91
N ALA A 83 24.96 31.79 17.15
CA ALA A 83 23.95 30.87 17.68
C ALA A 83 23.69 29.72 16.69
N TYR A 84 23.49 30.03 15.41
CA TYR A 84 23.31 29.05 14.34
C TYR A 84 24.47 28.06 14.24
N LEU A 85 25.71 28.56 14.14
CA LEU A 85 26.90 27.70 14.09
C LEU A 85 27.07 26.89 15.38
N SER A 86 26.55 27.37 16.51
CA SER A 86 26.59 26.63 17.77
C SER A 86 25.57 25.50 17.83
N VAL A 87 24.36 25.70 17.31
CA VAL A 87 23.39 24.62 17.09
C VAL A 87 23.99 23.57 16.16
N GLN A 88 24.57 23.99 15.04
CA GLN A 88 25.24 23.09 14.11
C GLN A 88 26.40 22.33 14.77
N GLY A 89 27.24 23.02 15.54
CA GLY A 89 28.37 22.43 16.24
C GLY A 89 27.95 21.37 17.27
N ILE A 90 26.91 21.63 18.06
CA ILE A 90 26.39 20.68 19.06
C ILE A 90 25.76 19.47 18.39
N ALA A 91 25.04 19.64 17.28
CA ALA A 91 24.46 18.53 16.51
C ALA A 91 25.51 17.51 16.03
N GLN A 92 26.77 17.90 15.93
CA GLN A 92 27.89 17.07 15.47
C GLN A 92 28.63 16.33 16.59
N LEU A 93 28.42 16.72 17.84
CA LEU A 93 29.18 16.19 18.99
C LEU A 93 28.46 15.03 19.68
N ALA A 94 29.23 14.12 20.27
CA ALA A 94 28.73 13.12 21.21
C ALA A 94 28.43 13.78 22.58
N VAL A 95 27.28 14.46 22.68
CA VAL A 95 26.88 15.21 23.89
C VAL A 95 26.69 14.27 25.08
N PRO A 96 27.39 14.48 26.22
CA PRO A 96 27.21 13.65 27.42
C PRO A 96 25.79 13.74 27.97
N SER A 97 25.16 12.60 28.28
CA SER A 97 23.82 12.46 28.89
C SER A 97 23.52 13.52 29.96
N ALA A 98 24.44 13.68 30.91
CA ALA A 98 24.33 14.58 32.06
C ALA A 98 24.22 16.07 31.68
N THR A 99 24.50 16.43 30.42
CA THR A 99 24.44 17.82 29.92
C THR A 99 23.29 18.10 28.97
N GLN A 100 22.60 17.08 28.50
CA GLN A 100 21.58 17.22 27.45
C GLN A 100 20.44 18.14 27.88
N ALA A 101 19.96 18.03 29.13
CA ALA A 101 18.92 18.90 29.66
C ALA A 101 19.37 20.37 29.77
N ASP A 102 20.59 20.61 30.28
CA ASP A 102 21.19 21.95 30.39
C ASP A 102 21.33 22.59 29.00
N ILE A 103 21.71 21.79 27.98
CA ILE A 103 21.85 22.24 26.59
C ILE A 103 20.48 22.53 25.98
N LEU A 104 19.51 21.62 26.10
CA LEU A 104 18.18 21.82 25.54
C LEU A 104 17.52 23.09 26.09
N GLN A 105 17.62 23.32 27.41
CA GLN A 105 17.06 24.51 28.04
C GLN A 105 17.54 25.81 27.41
N ARG A 106 18.79 25.84 26.93
CA ARG A 106 19.39 27.01 26.25
C ARG A 106 19.18 27.00 24.75
N ALA A 107 19.33 25.85 24.11
CA ALA A 107 19.23 25.70 22.68
C ALA A 107 17.79 25.87 22.19
N TRP A 108 16.79 25.43 22.96
CA TRP A 108 15.40 25.42 22.51
C TRP A 108 14.84 26.81 22.17
N PRO A 109 14.94 27.83 23.03
CA PRO A 109 14.48 29.18 22.68
C PRO A 109 15.21 29.75 21.46
N TRP A 110 16.51 29.45 21.33
CA TRP A 110 17.28 29.82 20.14
C TRP A 110 16.80 29.10 18.88
N ILE A 111 16.46 27.82 18.95
CA ILE A 111 15.93 27.07 17.82
C ILE A 111 14.59 27.63 17.35
N GLN A 112 13.67 27.91 18.28
CA GLN A 112 12.37 28.52 17.95
C GLN A 112 12.58 29.87 17.27
N PHE A 113 13.46 30.69 17.84
CA PHE A 113 13.81 32.00 17.30
C PHE A 113 14.46 31.89 15.91
N LEU A 114 15.40 30.95 15.72
CA LEU A 114 16.04 30.75 14.43
C LEU A 114 15.04 30.23 13.38
N ASP A 115 14.12 29.32 13.72
CA ASP A 115 13.09 28.82 12.79
C ASP A 115 12.18 29.94 12.28
N GLU A 116 11.84 30.92 13.13
CA GLU A 116 11.00 32.05 12.78
C GLU A 116 11.76 33.14 11.99
N TYR A 117 13.02 33.40 12.35
CA TYR A 117 13.80 34.55 11.85
C TYR A 117 15.01 34.16 10.99
N TYR A 118 15.03 32.97 10.41
CA TYR A 118 16.18 32.43 9.67
C TYR A 118 16.64 33.33 8.50
N PHE A 119 15.71 34.03 7.85
CA PHE A 119 15.95 34.85 6.67
C PHE A 119 16.88 36.04 6.94
N TRP A 120 17.09 36.39 8.21
CA TRP A 120 18.02 37.43 8.61
C TRP A 120 19.48 36.98 8.68
N ILE A 121 19.76 35.67 8.66
CA ILE A 121 21.12 35.15 8.80
C ILE A 121 21.80 35.27 7.42
N PRO A 122 22.80 36.17 7.24
CA PRO A 122 23.36 36.46 5.91
C PRO A 122 24.07 35.25 5.27
N GLU A 123 24.44 34.29 6.10
CA GLU A 123 25.20 33.10 5.78
C GLU A 123 24.38 31.84 6.03
N ALA A 124 23.10 31.98 6.41
CA ALA A 124 22.28 30.80 6.56
C ALA A 124 22.16 30.14 5.20
N PRO A 125 22.30 28.82 5.17
CA PRO A 125 21.81 28.06 4.05
C PRO A 125 20.28 28.22 3.95
N THR A 126 19.66 27.58 2.95
CA THR A 126 18.19 27.62 2.78
C THR A 126 17.44 27.30 4.09
N GLU A 127 16.20 27.77 4.20
CA GLU A 127 15.27 27.45 5.31
C GLU A 127 15.35 25.98 5.73
N ASP A 128 15.37 25.10 4.73
CA ASP A 128 15.44 23.67 4.91
C ASP A 128 16.68 23.25 5.71
N ILE A 129 17.87 23.75 5.35
CA ILE A 129 19.13 23.37 5.99
C ILE A 129 19.19 23.83 7.45
N LEU A 130 18.64 25.02 7.79
CA LEU A 130 18.56 25.42 9.19
C LEU A 130 17.71 24.43 9.99
N ARG A 131 16.53 24.07 9.47
CA ARG A 131 15.64 23.10 10.12
C ARG A 131 16.31 21.74 10.27
N CYS A 132 17.14 21.34 9.30
CA CYS A 132 17.96 20.13 9.40
C CYS A 132 18.87 20.16 10.63
N TRP A 133 19.56 21.27 10.87
CA TRP A 133 20.50 21.39 11.99
C TRP A 133 19.79 21.47 13.34
N CYS A 134 18.67 22.19 13.40
CA CYS A 134 17.84 22.25 14.59
C CYS A 134 17.33 20.85 14.96
N PHE A 135 16.86 20.09 13.97
CA PHE A 135 16.46 18.71 14.15
C PHE A 135 17.63 17.81 14.55
N ALA A 136 18.77 17.92 13.86
CA ALA A 136 19.94 17.09 14.15
C ALA A 136 20.44 17.31 15.59
N LEU A 137 20.33 18.53 16.11
CA LEU A 137 20.59 18.81 17.50
C LEU A 137 19.58 18.10 18.42
N VAL A 138 18.27 18.23 18.17
CA VAL A 138 17.26 17.52 18.97
C VAL A 138 17.55 16.01 18.97
N ALA A 139 17.81 15.43 17.81
CA ALA A 139 18.12 14.01 17.66
C ALA A 139 19.47 13.58 18.26
N SER A 140 20.46 14.48 18.34
CA SER A 140 21.72 14.19 19.03
C SER A 140 21.56 14.18 20.55
N LEU A 141 20.60 14.96 21.07
CA LEU A 141 20.24 15.00 22.49
C LEU A 141 19.31 13.86 22.91
N LEU A 142 18.64 13.20 21.96
CA LEU A 142 17.83 12.01 22.21
C LEU A 142 18.75 10.80 22.41
N GLU A 143 19.08 10.51 23.66
CA GLU A 143 19.70 9.23 24.04
C GLU A 143 18.73 8.05 23.88
N PRO A 144 19.24 6.80 23.75
CA PRO A 144 18.39 5.62 23.77
C PRO A 144 17.62 5.55 25.10
N TRP A 145 16.34 5.90 25.05
CA TRP A 145 15.31 5.78 26.10
C TRP A 145 15.73 6.14 27.53
N GLY A 146 15.63 7.43 27.84
CA GLY A 146 15.76 7.93 29.20
C GLY A 146 14.65 8.92 29.59
N GLU A 147 14.65 9.30 30.86
CA GLU A 147 13.88 10.43 31.39
C GLU A 147 14.17 11.73 30.61
N THR A 148 15.42 11.92 30.17
CA THR A 148 15.83 13.06 29.34
C THR A 148 15.09 13.10 28.01
N SER A 149 14.97 11.98 27.30
CA SER A 149 14.26 11.92 26.02
C SER A 149 12.78 12.28 26.20
N ARG A 150 12.12 11.78 27.26
CA ARG A 150 10.73 12.15 27.58
C ARG A 150 10.57 13.65 27.86
N ARG A 151 11.52 14.26 28.56
CA ARG A 151 11.51 15.72 28.80
C ARG A 151 11.76 16.53 27.54
N ILE A 152 12.66 16.06 26.68
CA ILE A 152 12.91 16.69 25.37
C ILE A 152 11.61 16.67 24.56
N MET A 153 10.96 15.52 24.45
CA MET A 153 9.72 15.39 23.68
C MET A 153 8.54 16.16 24.26
N ALA A 154 8.46 16.29 25.59
CA ALA A 154 7.45 17.12 26.26
C ALA A 154 7.70 18.64 26.13
N THR A 155 8.73 19.07 25.39
CA THR A 155 9.01 20.49 25.17
C THR A 155 8.01 21.05 24.15
N PRO A 156 7.21 22.07 24.51
CA PRO A 156 6.17 22.59 23.62
C PRO A 156 6.69 23.03 22.25
N GLY A 157 6.04 22.59 21.17
CA GLY A 157 6.40 22.93 19.79
C GLY A 157 7.57 22.15 19.21
N ILE A 158 8.20 21.24 19.97
CA ILE A 158 9.26 20.38 19.43
C ILE A 158 8.74 19.45 18.34
N ALA A 159 7.53 18.91 18.53
CA ALA A 159 6.86 18.08 17.54
C ALA A 159 6.58 18.86 16.25
N ILE A 160 6.08 20.10 16.36
CA ILE A 160 5.85 21.00 15.21
C ILE A 160 7.14 21.23 14.42
N LEU A 161 8.21 21.64 15.10
CA LEU A 161 9.50 21.90 14.44
C LEU A 161 10.02 20.65 13.73
N VAL A 162 9.89 19.49 14.38
CA VAL A 162 10.30 18.22 13.80
C VAL A 162 9.49 17.89 12.56
N GLY A 163 8.17 18.09 12.56
CA GLY A 163 7.32 17.90 11.37
C GLY A 163 7.75 18.79 10.20
N ARG A 164 8.10 20.05 10.50
CA ARG A 164 8.63 21.00 9.50
C ARG A 164 9.98 20.53 8.94
N ALA A 165 10.89 20.12 9.82
CA ALA A 165 12.20 19.62 9.41
C ALA A 165 12.07 18.37 8.52
N TRP A 166 11.15 17.48 8.88
CA TRP A 166 10.88 16.26 8.12
C TRP A 166 10.48 16.53 6.67
N THR A 167 9.52 17.44 6.47
CA THR A 167 9.04 17.79 5.13
C THR A 167 10.03 18.64 4.35
N SER A 168 10.88 19.41 5.06
CA SER A 168 11.99 20.14 4.45
C SER A 168 13.05 19.17 3.88
N TRP A 169 13.31 18.06 4.58
CA TRP A 169 14.27 17.03 4.14
C TRP A 169 13.87 16.30 2.87
N SER A 170 12.59 16.00 2.70
CA SER A 170 12.17 15.29 1.48
C SER A 170 12.34 16.16 0.22
N ARG A 171 12.41 17.49 0.36
CA ARG A 171 12.59 18.44 -0.75
C ARG A 171 14.04 18.59 -1.20
N ASP A 172 14.99 18.52 -0.28
CA ASP A 172 16.42 18.54 -0.59
C ASP A 172 17.18 17.42 0.14
N PRO A 173 17.18 16.20 -0.42
CA PRO A 173 17.90 15.09 0.17
C PRO A 173 19.42 15.29 0.21
N ASN A 174 19.97 16.15 -0.67
CA ASN A 174 21.42 16.42 -0.73
C ASN A 174 21.87 17.38 0.38
N ALA A 175 20.95 18.19 0.90
CA ALA A 175 21.21 19.09 2.02
C ALA A 175 21.62 18.35 3.30
N VAL A 176 21.35 17.05 3.41
CA VAL A 176 21.51 16.33 4.67
C VAL A 176 22.24 15.01 4.51
N THR A 177 23.41 14.96 5.15
CA THR A 177 24.39 13.88 5.13
C THR A 177 23.96 12.66 5.95
N GLU A 178 24.88 11.73 6.22
CA GLU A 178 24.79 10.61 7.20
C GLU A 178 24.09 10.98 8.52
N ILE A 179 24.09 12.26 8.91
CA ILE A 179 23.42 12.76 10.10
C ILE A 179 21.90 12.73 9.95
N ALA A 180 21.32 13.06 8.79
CA ALA A 180 19.89 12.89 8.55
C ALA A 180 19.50 11.44 8.80
N PHE A 181 20.24 10.51 8.20
CA PHE A 181 19.99 9.09 8.37
C PHE A 181 19.90 8.68 9.86
N ARG A 182 20.90 9.06 10.66
CA ARG A 182 20.95 8.75 12.10
C ARG A 182 19.89 9.47 12.92
N CYS A 183 19.48 10.66 12.51
CA CYS A 183 18.51 11.47 13.23
C CYS A 183 17.08 11.04 12.90
N VAL A 184 16.81 10.72 11.63
CA VAL A 184 15.57 10.13 11.11
C VAL A 184 15.29 8.82 11.83
N SER A 185 16.23 7.87 11.78
CA SER A 185 16.12 6.58 12.47
C SER A 185 15.80 6.72 13.96
N ARG A 186 16.52 7.58 14.68
CA ARG A 186 16.28 7.83 16.11
C ARG A 186 14.96 8.51 16.39
N PHE A 187 14.57 9.46 15.56
CA PHE A 187 13.34 10.20 15.82
C PHE A 187 12.11 9.35 15.57
N LEU A 188 12.12 8.53 14.52
CA LEU A 188 11.04 7.57 14.25
C LEU A 188 10.79 6.66 15.43
N PHE A 189 11.87 6.23 16.08
CA PHE A 189 11.80 5.44 17.29
C PHE A 189 11.26 6.22 18.50
N VAL A 190 11.44 7.54 18.54
CA VAL A 190 10.91 8.41 19.60
C VAL A 190 9.47 8.86 19.33
N SER A 191 9.03 8.90 18.07
CA SER A 191 7.65 9.20 17.67
C SER A 191 6.62 8.25 18.30
N PHE A 192 7.02 7.02 18.62
CA PHE A 192 6.21 6.04 19.37
C PHE A 192 5.83 6.49 20.78
N VAL A 193 6.61 7.41 21.36
CA VAL A 193 6.49 7.83 22.76
C VAL A 193 5.74 9.14 22.88
N PHE A 194 5.42 9.78 21.76
CA PHE A 194 4.53 10.92 21.81
C PHE A 194 3.23 10.48 22.49
N PRO A 195 2.86 11.11 23.61
CA PRO A 195 1.47 11.09 24.03
C PRO A 195 0.61 11.41 22.81
N PRO A 196 -0.57 10.78 22.64
CA PRO A 196 -1.41 10.98 21.45
C PRO A 196 -1.66 12.46 21.08
N GLY A 197 -1.61 13.39 22.04
CA GLY A 197 -1.71 14.83 21.80
C GLY A 197 -0.54 15.44 21.01
N ASP A 198 0.69 15.00 21.27
CA ASP A 198 1.90 15.58 20.67
C ASP A 198 2.09 15.11 19.20
N PHE A 199 1.44 14.01 18.80
CA PHE A 199 1.45 13.55 17.41
C PHE A 199 0.69 14.50 16.49
N ASN A 200 -0.37 15.17 16.98
CA ASN A 200 -1.09 16.17 16.19
C ASN A 200 -0.22 17.40 15.90
N GLU A 201 0.60 17.83 16.87
CA GLU A 201 1.59 18.89 16.65
C GLU A 201 2.61 18.50 15.58
N PHE A 202 3.05 17.23 15.55
CA PHE A 202 3.94 16.73 14.51
C PHE A 202 3.29 16.76 13.11
N ILE A 203 2.03 16.31 13.00
CA ILE A 203 1.23 16.40 11.77
C ILE A 203 1.06 17.85 11.34
N GLU A 204 0.72 18.75 12.27
CA GLU A 204 0.56 20.18 12.00
C GLU A 204 1.86 20.79 11.47
N GLY A 205 2.99 20.48 12.12
CA GLY A 205 4.31 20.92 11.69
C GLY A 205 4.67 20.46 10.28
N ALA A 206 4.26 19.26 9.91
CA ALA A 206 4.44 18.74 8.56
C ALA A 206 3.46 19.34 7.53
N GLY A 207 2.49 20.16 7.96
CA GLY A 207 1.48 20.73 7.08
C GLY A 207 0.31 19.78 6.79
N GLY A 208 0.09 18.78 7.64
CA GLY A 208 -0.99 17.79 7.53
C GLY A 208 -0.49 16.37 7.33
N GLU A 209 -1.43 15.42 7.34
CA GLU A 209 -1.14 13.99 7.21
C GLU A 209 -0.56 13.65 5.83
N GLU A 210 -1.09 14.27 4.77
CA GLU A 210 -0.69 13.99 3.38
C GLU A 210 0.77 14.42 3.09
N PRO A 211 1.20 15.67 3.36
CA PRO A 211 2.60 16.04 3.15
C PRO A 211 3.56 15.26 4.03
N LEU A 212 3.18 14.95 5.26
CA LEU A 212 3.98 14.09 6.13
C LEU A 212 4.15 12.71 5.49
N ALA A 213 3.07 12.11 4.97
CA ALA A 213 3.08 10.73 4.47
C ALA A 213 3.93 10.62 3.21
N LYS A 214 3.81 11.62 2.34
CA LYS A 214 4.69 11.77 1.19
C LYS A 214 6.16 11.90 1.61
N ALA A 215 6.48 12.82 2.51
CA ALA A 215 7.86 13.08 2.93
C ALA A 215 8.50 11.86 3.62
N ALA A 216 7.72 11.15 4.43
CA ALA A 216 8.07 9.86 5.02
C ALA A 216 8.52 8.82 3.97
N LEU A 217 7.73 8.64 2.91
CA LEU A 217 8.02 7.63 1.89
C LEU A 217 9.15 8.05 0.96
N GLU A 218 9.21 9.32 0.55
CA GLU A 218 10.32 9.88 -0.25
C GLU A 218 11.66 9.70 0.47
N LEU A 219 11.69 9.90 1.79
CA LEU A 219 12.88 9.71 2.60
C LEU A 219 13.33 8.24 2.65
N VAL A 220 12.40 7.30 2.84
CA VAL A 220 12.74 5.87 2.80
C VAL A 220 13.24 5.48 1.41
N GLU A 221 12.57 5.91 0.35
CA GLU A 221 13.01 5.65 -1.03
C GLU A 221 14.42 6.20 -1.27
N TYR A 222 14.69 7.44 -0.86
CA TYR A 222 16.02 8.03 -0.95
C TYR A 222 17.08 7.21 -0.22
N ILE A 223 16.78 6.76 1.00
CA ILE A 223 17.68 5.91 1.80
C ILE A 223 17.98 4.60 1.05
N LEU A 224 16.95 3.96 0.50
CA LEU A 224 17.10 2.70 -0.23
C LEU A 224 17.95 2.88 -1.50
N GLU A 225 17.71 3.94 -2.26
CA GLU A 225 18.47 4.26 -3.48
C GLU A 225 19.95 4.56 -3.21
N ASN A 226 20.24 5.22 -2.10
CA ASN A 226 21.61 5.60 -1.73
C ASN A 226 22.30 4.61 -0.78
N SER A 227 21.63 3.51 -0.45
CA SER A 227 22.13 2.49 0.48
C SER A 227 23.48 1.87 0.12
N ARG A 228 23.88 1.91 -1.16
CA ARG A 228 25.21 1.46 -1.60
C ARG A 228 26.32 2.46 -1.31
N SER A 229 25.98 3.75 -1.33
CA SER A 229 26.91 4.86 -1.07
C SER A 229 27.15 5.02 0.43
N TYR A 230 26.14 4.71 1.25
CA TYR A 230 26.22 4.75 2.70
C TYR A 230 26.58 3.37 3.26
N LYS A 231 27.40 3.32 4.31
CA LYS A 231 27.65 2.07 5.04
C LYS A 231 26.44 1.76 5.93
N ILE A 232 25.32 1.38 5.32
CA ILE A 232 24.11 1.01 6.06
C ILE A 232 24.41 -0.18 6.97
N THR A 233 24.17 0.01 8.26
CA THR A 233 24.36 -1.00 9.31
C THR A 233 23.07 -1.79 9.54
N ALA A 234 23.14 -2.91 10.28
CA ALA A 234 21.93 -3.63 10.68
C ALA A 234 20.98 -2.78 11.54
N ARG A 235 21.52 -1.83 12.31
CA ARG A 235 20.76 -0.88 13.13
C ARG A 235 19.94 0.08 12.27
N ASP A 236 20.52 0.49 11.16
CA ASP A 236 19.92 1.40 10.18
C ASP A 236 18.71 0.72 9.52
N VAL A 237 18.86 -0.53 9.11
CA VAL A 237 17.75 -1.39 8.63
C VAL A 237 16.67 -1.54 9.69
N SER A 238 17.05 -1.81 10.95
CA SER A 238 16.12 -1.85 12.10
C SER A 238 15.27 -0.60 12.19
N SER A 239 15.90 0.56 12.07
CA SER A 239 15.18 1.81 12.25
C SER A 239 14.22 2.11 11.09
N ILE A 240 14.61 1.76 9.85
CA ILE A 240 13.74 1.92 8.68
C ILE A 240 12.52 1.00 8.78
N MET A 241 12.73 -0.25 9.21
CA MET A 241 11.64 -1.22 9.31
C MET A 241 10.74 -0.97 10.53
N GLU A 242 11.29 -0.50 11.66
CA GLU A 242 10.49 -0.01 12.80
C GLU A 242 9.63 1.18 12.37
N PHE A 243 10.19 2.08 11.56
CA PHE A 243 9.44 3.17 10.97
C PHE A 243 8.34 2.73 10.03
N CYS A 244 8.64 1.75 9.15
CA CYS A 244 7.59 1.12 8.38
C CYS A 244 6.54 0.61 9.36
N GLY A 245 6.87 -0.27 10.31
CA GLY A 245 5.97 -0.74 11.37
C GLY A 245 5.04 0.34 11.96
N LEU A 246 5.58 1.52 12.24
CA LEU A 246 4.87 2.67 12.80
C LEU A 246 3.87 3.36 11.91
N CYS A 247 4.26 3.56 10.66
CA CYS A 247 3.46 4.27 9.67
C CYS A 247 2.05 3.67 9.61
N PHE A 248 1.89 2.40 10.01
CA PHE A 248 0.65 1.67 9.85
C PHE A 248 -0.11 1.37 11.12
N THR A 249 0.45 1.71 12.29
CA THR A 249 -0.31 1.68 13.56
C THR A 249 -0.88 3.04 13.94
N THR A 250 -0.75 4.03 13.05
CA THR A 250 -0.98 5.45 13.35
C THR A 250 -2.17 6.03 12.55
N PRO A 251 -2.79 7.13 13.01
CA PRO A 251 -4.05 7.67 12.45
C PRO A 251 -4.02 8.03 10.95
N TRP A 252 -2.86 8.45 10.44
CA TRP A 252 -2.60 8.82 9.04
C TRP A 252 -2.34 7.65 8.06
N LEU A 253 -2.70 6.41 8.43
CA LEU A 253 -2.60 5.23 7.56
C LEU A 253 -3.23 5.46 6.17
N ALA A 254 -4.38 6.14 6.14
CA ALA A 254 -5.06 6.50 4.90
C ALA A 254 -4.20 7.40 4.00
N ALA A 255 -3.50 8.37 4.58
CA ALA A 255 -2.59 9.25 3.84
C ALA A 255 -1.39 8.49 3.27
N LEU A 256 -0.83 7.54 4.03
CA LEU A 256 0.25 6.67 3.54
C LEU A 256 -0.22 5.76 2.39
N ALA A 257 -1.39 5.14 2.53
CA ALA A 257 -1.98 4.33 1.48
C ALA A 257 -2.13 5.12 0.16
N ALA A 258 -2.49 6.40 0.24
CA ALA A 258 -2.58 7.30 -0.92
C ALA A 258 -1.23 7.57 -1.63
N HIS A 259 -0.09 7.42 -0.94
CA HIS A 259 1.25 7.75 -1.45
C HIS A 259 2.13 6.56 -1.84
N LYS A 260 1.53 5.46 -2.28
CA LYS A 260 2.24 4.24 -2.74
C LYS A 260 3.02 3.51 -1.65
N CYS A 261 2.54 3.56 -0.41
CA CYS A 261 3.29 3.01 0.71
C CYS A 261 3.66 1.53 0.56
N LEU A 262 2.79 0.70 -0.04
CA LEU A 262 3.08 -0.72 -0.29
C LEU A 262 4.30 -0.94 -1.19
N ARG A 263 4.56 -0.03 -2.15
CA ARG A 263 5.77 -0.07 -2.98
C ARG A 263 7.01 0.14 -2.12
N THR A 264 6.99 1.15 -1.27
CA THR A 264 8.11 1.51 -0.39
C THR A 264 8.36 0.40 0.63
N THR A 265 7.32 -0.11 1.31
CA THR A 265 7.44 -1.23 2.26
C THR A 265 8.01 -2.48 1.61
N THR A 266 7.55 -2.84 0.41
CA THR A 266 8.11 -3.98 -0.34
C THR A 266 9.60 -3.77 -0.65
N SER A 267 9.97 -2.54 -1.00
CA SER A 267 11.37 -2.20 -1.29
C SER A 267 12.24 -2.28 -0.04
N VAL A 268 11.70 -1.91 1.12
CA VAL A 268 12.35 -2.11 2.43
C VAL A 268 12.53 -3.60 2.73
N LEU A 269 11.50 -4.44 2.50
CA LEU A 269 11.60 -5.89 2.69
C LEU A 269 12.70 -6.51 1.83
N LEU A 270 12.76 -6.15 0.55
CA LEU A 270 13.81 -6.60 -0.37
C LEU A 270 15.21 -6.11 0.04
N PHE A 271 15.30 -4.86 0.49
CA PHE A 271 16.55 -4.29 0.94
C PHE A 271 17.05 -5.02 2.19
N ALA A 272 16.18 -5.20 3.18
CA ALA A 272 16.46 -5.96 4.40
C ALA A 272 16.93 -7.37 4.07
N ASP A 273 16.24 -8.05 3.14
CA ASP A 273 16.59 -9.38 2.67
C ASP A 273 17.99 -9.43 2.02
N SER A 274 18.34 -8.41 1.22
CA SER A 274 19.65 -8.29 0.58
C SER A 274 20.80 -8.00 1.54
N VAL A 275 20.57 -7.23 2.61
CA VAL A 275 21.57 -6.95 3.65
C VAL A 275 21.90 -8.22 4.45
N MET A 276 20.95 -9.15 4.52
CA MET A 276 21.09 -10.43 5.22
C MET A 276 21.67 -11.55 4.36
N ASP A 277 21.88 -11.33 3.07
CA ASP A 277 22.42 -12.38 2.21
C ASP A 277 23.79 -12.86 2.71
N GLY A 278 23.91 -14.17 2.92
CA GLY A 278 25.10 -14.81 3.50
C GLY A 278 25.32 -14.62 5.02
N ARG A 279 24.35 -14.11 5.78
CA ARG A 279 24.45 -13.95 7.25
C ARG A 279 23.36 -14.74 7.96
N GLU A 280 23.69 -15.27 9.14
CA GLU A 280 22.66 -15.87 10.01
C GLU A 280 21.67 -14.78 10.46
N PRO A 281 20.34 -15.02 10.38
CA PRO A 281 19.35 -14.08 10.88
C PRO A 281 19.53 -13.85 12.37
N THR A 282 19.72 -12.59 12.77
CA THR A 282 19.66 -12.22 14.19
C THR A 282 18.21 -12.19 14.66
N GLU A 283 17.95 -12.43 15.95
CA GLU A 283 16.61 -12.34 16.54
C GLU A 283 15.98 -10.96 16.29
N THR A 284 16.78 -9.88 16.38
CA THR A 284 16.36 -8.51 16.04
C THR A 284 15.80 -8.41 14.63
N TYR A 285 16.49 -9.01 13.64
CA TYR A 285 16.04 -9.00 12.25
C TYR A 285 14.72 -9.74 12.07
N LEU A 286 14.56 -10.90 12.71
CA LEU A 286 13.31 -11.68 12.62
C LEU A 286 12.13 -10.94 13.22
N ASN A 287 12.31 -10.30 14.38
CA ASN A 287 11.27 -9.50 15.02
C ASN A 287 10.86 -8.31 14.17
N LEU A 288 11.84 -7.64 13.60
CA LEU A 288 11.67 -6.49 12.73
C LEU A 288 10.94 -6.84 11.43
N PHE A 289 11.35 -7.95 10.83
CA PHE A 289 10.68 -8.51 9.67
C PHE A 289 9.22 -8.82 10.01
N LYS A 290 8.99 -9.53 11.13
CA LYS A 290 7.64 -9.84 11.61
C LYS A 290 6.78 -8.59 11.77
N HIS A 291 7.32 -7.51 12.31
CA HIS A 291 6.61 -6.25 12.44
C HIS A 291 6.27 -5.63 11.09
N THR A 292 7.25 -5.56 10.18
CA THR A 292 7.03 -5.03 8.82
C THR A 292 6.00 -5.86 8.06
N TRP A 293 6.02 -7.17 8.23
CA TRP A 293 5.07 -8.09 7.60
C TRP A 293 3.65 -7.97 8.19
N ASN A 294 3.53 -7.93 9.51
CA ASN A 294 2.25 -7.73 10.21
C ASN A 294 1.56 -6.43 9.83
N VAL A 295 2.33 -5.51 9.30
CA VAL A 295 1.91 -4.23 8.76
C VAL A 295 1.56 -4.31 7.28
N PHE A 296 2.40 -5.00 6.51
CA PHE A 296 2.26 -5.15 5.07
C PHE A 296 0.97 -5.91 4.73
N MET A 297 0.62 -6.92 5.54
CA MET A 297 -0.54 -7.76 5.29
C MET A 297 -1.88 -7.02 5.41
N PRO A 298 -2.20 -6.31 6.51
CA PRO A 298 -3.39 -5.47 6.56
C PRO A 298 -3.41 -4.45 5.43
N LEU A 299 -2.29 -3.78 5.13
CA LEU A 299 -2.26 -2.82 4.02
C LEU A 299 -2.64 -3.42 2.68
N ILE A 300 -2.11 -4.59 2.32
CA ILE A 300 -2.40 -5.18 1.01
C ILE A 300 -3.79 -5.81 0.97
N VAL A 301 -4.29 -6.28 2.11
CA VAL A 301 -5.64 -6.87 2.24
C VAL A 301 -6.70 -5.77 2.26
N ASP A 302 -6.47 -4.71 3.03
CA ASP A 302 -7.39 -3.59 3.28
C ASP A 302 -7.23 -2.45 2.28
N SER A 303 -6.14 -2.41 1.49
CA SER A 303 -6.01 -1.41 0.43
C SER A 303 -7.21 -1.48 -0.51
N ASP A 304 -7.70 -0.31 -0.93
CA ASP A 304 -8.83 -0.11 -1.83
C ASP A 304 -8.61 -0.81 -3.19
N GLY A 305 -8.79 -2.13 -3.22
CA GLY A 305 -8.70 -2.97 -4.40
C GLY A 305 -7.27 -3.38 -4.81
N TYR A 306 -7.04 -3.41 -6.12
CA TYR A 306 -5.86 -4.02 -6.74
C TYR A 306 -4.62 -3.12 -6.77
N ILE A 307 -4.76 -1.83 -6.44
CA ILE A 307 -3.66 -0.85 -6.52
C ILE A 307 -2.51 -1.25 -5.60
N GLY A 308 -2.81 -1.70 -4.38
CA GLY A 308 -1.80 -2.19 -3.45
C GLY A 308 -1.04 -3.41 -3.97
N ILE A 309 -1.76 -4.34 -4.60
CA ILE A 309 -1.18 -5.53 -5.24
C ILE A 309 -0.25 -5.11 -6.40
N VAL A 310 -0.69 -4.19 -7.26
CA VAL A 310 0.14 -3.65 -8.36
C VAL A 310 1.43 -3.03 -7.81
N GLN A 311 1.35 -2.22 -6.77
CA GLN A 311 2.51 -1.59 -6.14
C GLN A 311 3.48 -2.62 -5.57
N ALA A 312 2.98 -3.62 -4.83
CA ALA A 312 3.79 -4.67 -4.24
C ALA A 312 4.46 -5.56 -5.31
N VAL A 313 3.71 -6.01 -6.33
CA VAL A 313 4.25 -6.82 -7.44
C VAL A 313 5.31 -6.03 -8.21
N HIS A 314 5.02 -4.77 -8.57
CA HIS A 314 5.97 -3.90 -9.27
C HIS A 314 7.24 -3.65 -8.44
N ALA A 315 7.11 -3.52 -7.12
CA ALA A 315 8.24 -3.36 -6.20
C ALA A 315 9.04 -4.65 -5.99
N GLY A 316 8.56 -5.81 -6.45
CA GLY A 316 9.29 -7.08 -6.39
C GLY A 316 8.93 -7.99 -5.22
N ILE A 317 7.70 -7.91 -4.68
CA ILE A 317 7.26 -8.79 -3.58
C ILE A 317 7.41 -10.28 -3.93
N LEU A 318 7.22 -10.66 -5.19
CA LEU A 318 7.40 -12.05 -5.63
C LEU A 318 8.85 -12.53 -5.51
N LYS A 319 9.81 -11.67 -5.85
CA LYS A 319 11.24 -11.95 -5.66
C LYS A 319 11.56 -12.11 -4.19
N PHE A 320 10.97 -11.25 -3.35
CA PHE A 320 11.12 -11.34 -1.91
C PHE A 320 10.60 -12.68 -1.37
N ILE A 321 9.39 -13.12 -1.75
CA ILE A 321 8.81 -14.41 -1.33
C ILE A 321 9.75 -15.58 -1.67
N ILE A 322 10.29 -15.61 -2.89
CA ILE A 322 11.18 -16.69 -3.33
C ILE A 322 12.47 -16.68 -2.51
N SER A 323 13.18 -15.55 -2.45
CA SER A 323 14.44 -15.47 -1.70
C SER A 323 14.24 -15.78 -0.22
N HIS A 324 13.08 -15.41 0.34
CA HIS A 324 12.74 -15.73 1.71
C HIS A 324 12.52 -17.23 1.93
N ALA A 325 11.77 -17.88 1.05
CA ALA A 325 11.49 -19.31 1.11
C ALA A 325 12.77 -20.16 0.99
N GLU A 326 13.73 -19.72 0.17
CA GLU A 326 15.04 -20.38 0.01
C GLU A 326 15.85 -20.42 1.31
N LYS A 327 15.64 -19.45 2.21
CA LYS A 327 16.37 -19.33 3.50
C LYS A 327 15.77 -20.20 4.62
N ASN A 328 14.65 -20.91 4.37
CA ASN A 328 13.98 -21.79 5.34
C ASN A 328 13.71 -21.15 6.71
N VAL A 329 13.30 -19.88 6.73
CA VAL A 329 13.05 -19.16 7.99
C VAL A 329 11.58 -19.35 8.41
N GLU A 330 11.33 -20.06 9.52
CA GLU A 330 9.98 -20.56 9.93
C GLU A 330 8.94 -19.49 10.33
N TRP A 331 9.30 -18.22 10.43
CA TRP A 331 8.61 -17.27 11.31
C TRP A 331 7.24 -16.74 10.81
N ASN A 332 6.86 -16.94 9.53
CA ASN A 332 5.49 -16.64 9.06
C ASN A 332 5.05 -17.35 7.77
N GLU A 333 5.17 -18.67 7.74
CA GLU A 333 4.65 -19.47 6.62
C GLU A 333 3.17 -19.18 6.36
N GLY A 334 2.35 -19.08 7.42
CA GLY A 334 0.91 -18.83 7.29
C GLY A 334 0.57 -17.49 6.61
N GLY A 335 1.23 -16.40 7.00
CA GLY A 335 1.03 -15.09 6.37
C GLY A 335 1.49 -15.05 4.92
N THR A 336 2.62 -15.69 4.61
CA THR A 336 3.15 -15.77 3.22
C THR A 336 2.25 -16.62 2.34
N ARG A 337 1.78 -17.76 2.86
CA ARG A 337 0.79 -18.61 2.19
C ARG A 337 -0.49 -17.83 1.90
N HIS A 338 -1.00 -17.08 2.88
CA HIS A 338 -2.18 -16.24 2.70
C HIS A 338 -1.98 -15.17 1.63
N LEU A 339 -0.82 -14.51 1.58
CA LEU A 339 -0.47 -13.56 0.52
C LEU A 339 -0.52 -14.24 -0.86
N ILE A 340 0.04 -15.44 -1.00
CA ILE A 340 0.06 -16.17 -2.28
C ILE A 340 -1.37 -16.58 -2.68
N THR A 341 -2.12 -17.25 -1.79
CA THR A 341 -3.40 -17.88 -2.13
C THR A 341 -4.57 -16.90 -2.16
N HIS A 342 -4.70 -16.03 -1.15
CA HIS A 342 -5.88 -15.19 -0.96
C HIS A 342 -5.72 -13.75 -1.46
N VAL A 343 -4.49 -13.28 -1.63
CA VAL A 343 -4.25 -11.92 -2.15
C VAL A 343 -3.80 -11.98 -3.60
N LEU A 344 -2.66 -12.60 -3.89
CA LEU A 344 -2.10 -12.62 -5.25
C LEU A 344 -2.92 -13.48 -6.21
N MET A 345 -3.16 -14.75 -5.84
CA MET A 345 -3.89 -15.70 -6.68
C MET A 345 -5.38 -15.35 -6.75
N ALA A 346 -6.08 -15.30 -5.61
CA ALA A 346 -7.52 -15.04 -5.55
C ALA A 346 -7.92 -13.66 -6.09
N ARG A 347 -7.27 -12.58 -5.63
CA ARG A 347 -7.67 -11.20 -5.96
C ARG A 347 -6.85 -10.63 -7.10
N GLY A 348 -5.52 -10.72 -7.01
CA GLY A 348 -4.59 -10.07 -7.93
C GLY A 348 -4.79 -10.49 -9.38
N THR A 349 -4.86 -11.80 -9.64
CA THR A 349 -4.97 -12.31 -11.03
C THR A 349 -6.32 -12.07 -11.72
N LEU A 350 -7.28 -11.42 -11.06
CA LEU A 350 -8.52 -10.97 -11.70
C LEU A 350 -8.37 -9.59 -12.37
N TYR A 351 -7.27 -8.88 -12.09
CA TYR A 351 -7.04 -7.54 -12.59
C TYR A 351 -6.01 -7.53 -13.73
N PRO A 352 -6.35 -6.95 -14.90
CA PRO A 352 -5.45 -6.90 -16.04
C PRO A 352 -4.11 -6.22 -15.75
N SER A 353 -4.09 -5.18 -14.90
CA SER A 353 -2.86 -4.48 -14.53
C SER A 353 -1.91 -5.35 -13.70
N VAL A 354 -2.45 -6.23 -12.86
CA VAL A 354 -1.63 -7.20 -12.11
C VAL A 354 -1.15 -8.28 -13.05
N LEU A 355 -2.03 -8.85 -13.89
CA LEU A 355 -1.64 -9.86 -14.88
C LEU A 355 -0.54 -9.38 -15.83
N ALA A 356 -0.58 -8.12 -16.29
CA ALA A 356 0.49 -7.56 -17.13
C ALA A 356 1.85 -7.50 -16.41
N LEU A 357 1.85 -7.23 -15.10
CA LEU A 357 3.07 -7.30 -14.29
C LEU A 357 3.54 -8.75 -14.11
N LEU A 358 2.60 -9.68 -13.84
CA LEU A 358 2.92 -11.10 -13.70
C LEU A 358 3.49 -11.69 -15.00
N GLU A 359 2.91 -11.38 -16.15
CA GLU A 359 3.38 -11.80 -17.48
C GLU A 359 4.85 -11.38 -17.70
N LYS A 360 5.20 -10.16 -17.29
CA LYS A 360 6.59 -9.67 -17.35
C LYS A 360 7.52 -10.33 -16.34
N SER A 361 7.05 -10.60 -15.13
CA SER A 361 7.88 -11.06 -14.02
C SER A 361 8.07 -12.58 -13.95
N LEU A 362 7.05 -13.37 -14.27
CA LEU A 362 7.04 -14.83 -14.09
C LEU A 362 8.19 -15.56 -14.80
N PRO A 363 8.59 -15.24 -16.06
CA PRO A 363 9.68 -15.96 -16.72
C PRO A 363 11.01 -15.93 -15.94
N ALA A 364 11.35 -14.79 -15.35
CA ALA A 364 12.56 -14.66 -14.54
C ALA A 364 12.44 -15.40 -13.19
N LEU A 365 11.22 -15.45 -12.63
CA LEU A 365 10.97 -16.09 -11.34
C LEU A 365 10.90 -17.62 -11.43
N GLN A 366 10.40 -18.18 -12.55
CA GLN A 366 10.36 -19.63 -12.77
C GLN A 366 11.77 -20.25 -12.70
N GLN A 367 12.77 -19.55 -13.21
CA GLN A 367 14.16 -19.97 -13.08
C GLN A 367 14.62 -19.98 -11.61
N ALA A 368 14.27 -18.95 -10.83
CA ALA A 368 14.60 -18.87 -9.41
C ALA A 368 13.87 -19.94 -8.58
N THR A 369 12.61 -20.25 -8.89
CA THR A 369 11.82 -21.24 -8.15
C THR A 369 12.20 -22.68 -8.46
N SER A 370 13.03 -22.92 -9.49
CA SER A 370 13.51 -24.26 -9.83
C SER A 370 14.68 -24.72 -8.95
N ILE A 371 15.17 -23.89 -8.04
CA ILE A 371 16.29 -24.29 -7.18
C ILE A 371 15.82 -25.26 -6.08
N PRO A 372 16.65 -26.27 -5.70
CA PRO A 372 16.23 -27.29 -4.74
C PRO A 372 15.75 -26.76 -3.39
N ALA A 373 16.32 -25.64 -2.91
CA ALA A 373 15.93 -25.01 -1.65
C ALA A 373 14.47 -24.52 -1.69
N PHE A 374 14.06 -23.83 -2.75
CA PHE A 374 12.69 -23.37 -2.92
C PHE A 374 11.71 -24.53 -3.13
N VAL A 375 12.09 -25.51 -3.97
CA VAL A 375 11.26 -26.71 -4.25
C VAL A 375 10.98 -27.52 -2.99
N SER A 376 11.93 -27.55 -2.05
CA SER A 376 11.76 -28.24 -0.76
C SER A 376 10.98 -27.42 0.27
N SER A 377 10.68 -26.14 -0.02
CA SER A 377 9.99 -25.27 0.92
C SER A 377 8.49 -25.60 1.00
N PRO A 378 7.83 -25.38 2.16
CA PRO A 378 6.39 -25.56 2.31
C PRO A 378 5.52 -24.68 1.40
N LEU A 379 6.11 -23.61 0.85
CA LEU A 379 5.43 -22.65 -0.02
C LEU A 379 5.35 -23.12 -1.48
N HIS A 380 6.18 -24.09 -1.89
CA HIS A 380 6.25 -24.55 -3.27
C HIS A 380 4.90 -25.00 -3.84
N PRO A 381 4.07 -25.82 -3.15
CA PRO A 381 2.79 -26.27 -3.71
C PRO A 381 1.80 -25.13 -3.97
N ASP A 382 1.77 -24.09 -3.12
CA ASP A 382 0.88 -22.94 -3.34
C ASP A 382 1.43 -21.99 -4.39
N TRP A 383 2.76 -21.89 -4.48
CA TRP A 383 3.42 -21.17 -5.55
C TRP A 383 3.12 -21.78 -6.93
N GLU A 384 3.22 -23.11 -7.08
CA GLU A 384 2.88 -23.80 -8.34
C GLU A 384 1.43 -23.55 -8.76
N LYS A 385 0.49 -23.64 -7.80
CA LYS A 385 -0.92 -23.31 -8.05
C LYS A 385 -1.09 -21.85 -8.48
N PHE A 386 -0.38 -20.93 -7.82
CA PHE A 386 -0.43 -19.50 -8.16
C PHE A 386 0.06 -19.25 -9.57
N VAL A 387 1.20 -19.85 -9.95
CA VAL A 387 1.76 -19.71 -11.29
C VAL A 387 0.82 -20.30 -12.34
N ALA A 388 0.23 -21.48 -12.08
CA ALA A 388 -0.72 -22.10 -13.00
C ALA A 388 -1.94 -21.19 -13.27
N VAL A 389 -2.58 -20.69 -12.20
CA VAL A 389 -3.74 -19.78 -12.31
C VAL A 389 -3.35 -18.46 -12.98
N ALA A 390 -2.17 -17.90 -12.67
CA ALA A 390 -1.70 -16.66 -13.28
C ALA A 390 -1.48 -16.83 -14.79
N LEU A 391 -0.83 -17.91 -15.23
CA LEU A 391 -0.57 -18.18 -16.65
C LEU A 391 -1.86 -18.41 -17.43
N GLU A 392 -2.80 -19.19 -16.87
CA GLU A 392 -4.13 -19.38 -17.45
C GLU A 392 -4.86 -18.04 -17.64
N ARG A 393 -4.85 -17.18 -16.62
CA ARG A 393 -5.53 -15.87 -16.69
C ARG A 393 -4.79 -14.87 -17.60
N ILE A 394 -3.47 -14.94 -17.70
CA ILE A 394 -2.69 -14.18 -18.69
C ILE A 394 -3.11 -14.58 -20.10
N GLU A 395 -3.27 -15.86 -20.38
CA GLU A 395 -3.74 -16.35 -21.67
C GLU A 395 -5.15 -15.82 -21.99
N ILE A 396 -6.09 -15.91 -21.05
CA ILE A 396 -7.44 -15.34 -21.21
C ILE A 396 -7.38 -13.82 -21.49
N LYS A 397 -6.51 -13.09 -20.76
CA LYS A 397 -6.29 -11.66 -20.99
C LYS A 397 -5.74 -11.40 -22.40
N ASN A 398 -4.79 -12.20 -22.87
CA ASN A 398 -4.20 -12.04 -24.20
C ASN A 398 -5.22 -12.28 -25.30
N GLN A 399 -6.12 -13.26 -25.15
CA GLN A 399 -7.24 -13.47 -26.07
C GLN A 399 -8.27 -12.31 -26.02
N VAL A 400 -8.49 -11.71 -24.85
CA VAL A 400 -9.31 -10.49 -24.69
C VAL A 400 -8.70 -9.30 -25.45
N ASP A 401 -7.37 -9.13 -25.36
CA ASP A 401 -6.61 -8.06 -26.00
C ASP A 401 -6.54 -8.22 -27.52
N ALA A 402 -6.34 -9.46 -27.98
CA ALA A 402 -6.42 -9.83 -29.40
C ALA A 402 -7.84 -9.68 -29.98
N GLY A 403 -8.85 -9.59 -29.12
CA GLY A 403 -10.25 -9.46 -29.52
C GLY A 403 -10.93 -10.79 -29.87
N GLU A 404 -10.28 -11.92 -29.61
CA GLU A 404 -10.77 -13.27 -29.86
C GLU A 404 -11.96 -13.59 -28.93
N LEU A 405 -11.88 -13.15 -27.67
CA LEU A 405 -12.98 -13.26 -26.71
C LEU A 405 -13.99 -12.11 -26.81
N ARG A 406 -13.77 -11.12 -27.70
CA ARG A 406 -14.70 -10.00 -27.92
C ARG A 406 -15.76 -10.33 -28.94
N THR A 407 -16.64 -11.27 -28.64
CA THR A 407 -17.47 -11.76 -29.74
C THR A 407 -18.96 -11.61 -29.51
N TYR A 408 -19.49 -11.57 -28.29
CA TYR A 408 -20.96 -11.50 -28.13
C TYR A 408 -21.41 -10.79 -26.85
N LYS A 409 -22.57 -10.12 -26.92
CA LYS A 409 -23.29 -9.54 -25.78
C LYS A 409 -24.78 -9.89 -25.89
N ALA A 410 -25.41 -10.09 -24.74
CA ALA A 410 -26.85 -10.27 -24.68
C ALA A 410 -27.57 -8.92 -24.77
N CYS A 411 -28.75 -8.94 -25.39
CA CYS A 411 -29.72 -7.87 -25.26
C CYS A 411 -30.19 -7.76 -23.80
N HIS A 412 -30.11 -6.53 -23.24
CA HIS A 412 -30.49 -6.22 -21.86
C HIS A 412 -32.01 -6.26 -21.64
N ASN A 413 -32.81 -6.17 -22.71
CA ASN A 413 -34.22 -6.55 -22.63
C ASN A 413 -34.31 -8.04 -22.32
N MET A 414 -34.48 -8.36 -21.04
CA MET A 414 -34.41 -9.71 -20.51
C MET A 414 -35.33 -10.72 -21.24
N PRO A 415 -36.60 -10.42 -21.54
CA PRO A 415 -37.46 -11.29 -22.36
C PRO A 415 -36.93 -11.60 -23.78
N CYS A 416 -36.06 -10.76 -24.35
CA CYS A 416 -35.59 -10.91 -25.73
C CYS A 416 -34.68 -12.12 -25.95
N GLY A 417 -33.79 -12.44 -25.00
CA GLY A 417 -32.90 -13.60 -25.16
C GLY A 417 -31.68 -13.36 -26.06
N LYS A 418 -31.81 -12.58 -27.14
CA LYS A 418 -30.82 -12.50 -28.23
C LYS A 418 -29.40 -12.18 -27.75
N ILE A 419 -28.45 -12.98 -28.23
CA ILE A 419 -27.01 -12.79 -28.07
C ILE A 419 -26.46 -12.44 -29.44
N LEU A 420 -25.84 -11.27 -29.57
CA LEU A 420 -25.34 -10.77 -30.85
C LEU A 420 -23.92 -10.24 -30.68
N ARG A 421 -23.19 -10.15 -31.78
CA ARG A 421 -21.88 -9.47 -31.77
C ARG A 421 -22.05 -8.06 -31.22
N LYS A 422 -21.12 -7.61 -30.37
CA LYS A 422 -21.21 -6.29 -29.70
C LYS A 422 -21.50 -5.15 -30.69
N GLY A 423 -20.91 -5.17 -31.88
CA GLY A 423 -21.15 -4.17 -32.94
C GLY A 423 -22.55 -4.21 -33.58
N ARG A 424 -23.35 -5.25 -33.34
CA ARG A 424 -24.73 -5.40 -33.80
C ARG A 424 -25.76 -4.94 -32.76
N LEU A 425 -25.31 -4.62 -31.55
CA LEU A 425 -26.17 -4.13 -30.48
C LEU A 425 -26.10 -2.60 -30.40
N LYS A 426 -27.26 -1.98 -30.17
CA LYS A 426 -27.41 -0.56 -29.90
C LYS A 426 -27.19 -0.29 -28.41
N ARG A 427 -26.47 0.77 -28.07
CA ARG A 427 -26.28 1.19 -26.68
C ARG A 427 -27.41 2.12 -26.25
N CYS A 428 -27.80 2.04 -24.98
CA CYS A 428 -28.68 3.05 -24.39
C CYS A 428 -28.04 4.43 -24.51
N ALA A 429 -28.76 5.41 -25.05
CA ALA A 429 -28.23 6.77 -25.23
C ALA A 429 -27.97 7.51 -23.89
N GLY A 430 -28.64 7.09 -22.80
CA GLY A 430 -28.46 7.65 -21.47
C GLY A 430 -27.24 7.10 -20.75
N CYS A 431 -27.33 5.86 -20.27
CA CYS A 431 -26.26 5.23 -19.46
C CYS A 431 -25.10 4.66 -20.27
N GLN A 432 -25.27 4.44 -21.58
CA GLN A 432 -24.33 3.73 -22.47
C GLN A 432 -23.94 2.29 -22.06
N TYR A 433 -24.42 1.82 -20.91
CA TYR A 433 -24.16 0.50 -20.36
C TYR A 433 -25.05 -0.57 -20.98
N ALA A 434 -26.37 -0.32 -21.03
CA ALA A 434 -27.31 -1.30 -21.54
C ALA A 434 -27.18 -1.42 -23.07
N HIS A 435 -27.21 -2.66 -23.57
CA HIS A 435 -27.09 -3.03 -24.98
C HIS A 435 -28.36 -3.73 -25.44
N TYR A 436 -28.91 -3.34 -26.60
CA TYR A 436 -30.16 -3.86 -27.13
C TYR A 436 -30.01 -4.28 -28.60
N CYS A 437 -30.71 -5.33 -29.04
CA CYS A 437 -30.69 -5.71 -30.45
C CYS A 437 -31.42 -4.72 -31.36
N ASP A 438 -32.41 -4.02 -30.83
CA ASP A 438 -33.24 -3.05 -31.55
C ASP A 438 -33.85 -2.02 -30.57
N ALA A 439 -34.56 -1.04 -31.13
CA ALA A 439 -35.18 0.04 -30.36
C ALA A 439 -36.40 -0.44 -29.56
N ASP A 440 -37.11 -1.46 -30.05
CA ASP A 440 -38.27 -2.04 -29.36
C ASP A 440 -37.84 -2.72 -28.06
N CYS A 441 -36.73 -3.43 -28.09
CA CYS A 441 -36.12 -4.02 -26.89
C CYS A 441 -35.68 -2.95 -25.89
N GLN A 442 -35.07 -1.86 -26.36
CA GLN A 442 -34.73 -0.73 -25.50
C GLN A 442 -35.97 -0.12 -24.84
N LEU A 443 -37.05 0.09 -25.60
CA LEU A 443 -38.29 0.66 -25.09
C LEU A 443 -39.01 -0.26 -24.09
N ALA A 444 -39.00 -1.57 -24.36
CA ALA A 444 -39.56 -2.58 -23.46
C ALA A 444 -38.81 -2.59 -22.11
N ASP A 445 -37.48 -2.63 -22.16
CA ASP A 445 -36.64 -2.60 -20.96
C ASP A 445 -36.76 -1.26 -20.19
N TRP A 446 -36.87 -0.15 -20.92
CA TRP A 446 -37.14 1.18 -20.35
C TRP A 446 -38.41 1.20 -19.50
N ARG A 447 -39.51 0.63 -20.02
CA ARG A 447 -40.80 0.49 -19.32
C ARG A 447 -40.73 -0.50 -18.17
N ALA A 448 -39.92 -1.55 -18.29
CA ALA A 448 -39.73 -2.58 -17.27
C ALA A 448 -38.88 -2.14 -16.07
N GLY A 449 -38.38 -0.90 -16.07
CA GLY A 449 -37.70 -0.30 -14.92
C GLY A 449 -36.31 0.26 -15.22
N HIS A 450 -35.74 0.03 -16.41
CA HIS A 450 -34.41 0.56 -16.75
C HIS A 450 -34.34 2.09 -16.62
N ARG A 451 -35.47 2.81 -16.79
CA ARG A 451 -35.53 4.26 -16.58
C ARG A 451 -35.04 4.73 -15.20
N LEU A 452 -35.23 3.91 -14.18
CA LEU A 452 -34.84 4.24 -12.79
C LEU A 452 -33.32 4.14 -12.66
N VAL A 453 -32.75 2.99 -13.05
CA VAL A 453 -31.30 2.73 -12.98
C VAL A 453 -30.48 3.51 -14.01
N CYS A 454 -31.06 3.89 -15.15
CA CYS A 454 -30.35 4.61 -16.20
C CYS A 454 -29.84 5.98 -15.71
N ALA A 455 -30.61 6.67 -14.87
CA ALA A 455 -30.22 7.96 -14.30
C ALA A 455 -29.01 7.80 -13.35
N ASP A 456 -29.06 6.80 -12.48
CA ASP A 456 -28.00 6.50 -11.50
C ASP A 456 -26.71 6.09 -12.21
N THR A 457 -26.80 5.18 -13.19
CA THR A 457 -25.65 4.73 -14.00
C THR A 457 -25.04 5.87 -14.82
N ARG A 458 -25.83 6.88 -15.20
CA ARG A 458 -25.32 8.04 -15.96
C ARG A 458 -24.52 9.00 -15.09
N HIS A 459 -24.92 9.23 -13.84
CA HIS A 459 -24.26 10.20 -12.95
C HIS A 459 -23.01 9.62 -12.31
N ASN A 460 -23.02 8.33 -12.00
CA ASN A 460 -21.96 7.70 -11.22
C ASN A 460 -21.00 6.87 -12.09
N GLY A 461 -21.14 6.95 -13.42
CA GLY A 461 -20.53 5.99 -14.32
C GLY A 461 -21.12 4.59 -14.15
N CYS A 462 -20.74 3.68 -15.05
CA CYS A 462 -21.22 2.30 -15.12
C CYS A 462 -20.98 1.44 -13.85
N HIS A 463 -20.34 1.99 -12.82
CA HIS A 463 -19.77 1.24 -11.70
C HIS A 463 -20.54 1.38 -10.38
N SER A 464 -21.58 2.20 -10.30
CA SER A 464 -22.43 2.27 -9.10
C SER A 464 -23.78 1.59 -9.33
N VAL A 465 -23.89 0.33 -8.93
CA VAL A 465 -25.11 -0.10 -8.28
C VAL A 465 -24.73 -0.16 -6.81
N GLU A 466 -25.00 0.91 -6.07
CA GLU A 466 -25.03 0.99 -4.59
C GLU A 466 -23.98 0.13 -3.85
N LEU A 467 -22.70 0.26 -4.22
CA LEU A 467 -21.61 -0.11 -3.33
C LEU A 467 -21.10 1.23 -2.77
N ASP A 468 -21.25 1.46 -1.47
CA ASP A 468 -20.95 2.73 -0.77
C ASP A 468 -19.44 3.08 -0.70
N GLY A 469 -18.67 2.71 -1.73
CA GLY A 469 -17.25 3.02 -1.85
C GLY A 469 -16.87 3.39 -3.29
N PRO A 470 -15.77 4.14 -3.49
CA PRO A 470 -15.21 4.40 -4.81
C PRO A 470 -14.79 3.08 -5.47
N THR A 471 -15.64 2.47 -6.28
CA THR A 471 -15.30 1.24 -7.00
C THR A 471 -14.34 1.56 -8.14
N TYR A 472 -13.06 1.23 -7.94
CA TYR A 472 -11.95 1.44 -8.88
C TYR A 472 -11.91 0.44 -10.06
N CYS A 473 -12.92 -0.41 -10.24
CA CYS A 473 -12.93 -1.41 -11.30
C CYS A 473 -13.25 -0.74 -12.65
N SER A 474 -12.30 -0.72 -13.58
CA SER A 474 -12.51 -0.15 -14.91
C SER A 474 -13.46 -1.00 -15.76
N SER A 475 -14.03 -0.43 -16.82
CA SER A 475 -14.85 -1.21 -17.77
C SER A 475 -14.11 -2.38 -18.43
N TYR A 476 -12.77 -2.30 -18.48
CA TYR A 476 -11.90 -3.35 -19.00
C TYR A 476 -11.70 -4.46 -17.96
N ASP A 477 -11.58 -4.12 -16.67
CA ASP A 477 -11.48 -5.09 -15.58
C ASP A 477 -12.74 -5.96 -15.50
N ILE A 478 -13.94 -5.35 -15.57
CA ILE A 478 -15.21 -6.09 -15.64
C ILE A 478 -15.26 -6.99 -16.89
N PHE A 479 -14.72 -6.51 -18.01
CA PHE A 479 -14.71 -7.29 -19.25
C PHE A 479 -13.81 -8.53 -19.12
N LEU A 480 -12.61 -8.36 -18.55
CA LEU A 480 -11.71 -9.48 -18.29
C LEU A 480 -12.32 -10.45 -17.27
N LEU A 481 -12.88 -9.97 -16.17
CA LEU A 481 -13.53 -10.82 -15.17
C LEU A 481 -14.65 -11.68 -15.80
N ARG A 482 -15.47 -11.09 -16.70
CA ARG A 482 -16.47 -11.85 -17.46
C ARG A 482 -15.86 -12.92 -18.36
N ALA A 483 -14.71 -12.64 -18.97
CA ALA A 483 -14.00 -13.60 -19.78
C ALA A 483 -13.46 -14.77 -18.92
N ILE A 484 -12.91 -14.48 -17.74
CA ILE A 484 -12.45 -15.48 -16.77
C ILE A 484 -13.62 -16.35 -16.30
N VAL A 485 -14.71 -15.75 -15.83
CA VAL A 485 -15.90 -16.49 -15.37
C VAL A 485 -16.49 -17.35 -16.49
N LYS A 486 -16.52 -16.83 -17.72
CA LYS A 486 -16.94 -17.62 -18.89
C LYS A 486 -16.00 -18.81 -19.12
N HIS A 487 -14.69 -18.59 -19.08
CA HIS A 487 -13.71 -19.66 -19.24
C HIS A 487 -13.94 -20.77 -18.20
N ASP A 488 -13.99 -20.39 -16.93
CA ASP A 488 -14.21 -21.32 -15.81
C ASP A 488 -15.55 -22.05 -15.93
N TYR A 489 -16.60 -21.36 -16.34
CA TYR A 489 -17.91 -21.95 -16.59
C TYR A 489 -17.84 -23.02 -17.68
N GLU A 490 -17.17 -22.76 -18.80
CA GLU A 490 -17.06 -23.74 -19.89
C GLU A 490 -16.24 -24.97 -19.46
N GLN A 491 -15.17 -24.77 -18.68
CA GLN A 491 -14.38 -25.88 -18.12
C GLN A 491 -15.19 -26.79 -17.18
N HIS A 492 -16.15 -26.22 -16.43
CA HIS A 492 -16.92 -26.94 -15.41
C HIS A 492 -18.39 -27.16 -15.80
N ARG A 493 -18.75 -26.91 -17.05
CA ARG A 493 -20.13 -26.79 -17.50
C ARG A 493 -21.00 -28.00 -17.17
N SER A 494 -20.49 -29.20 -17.41
CA SER A 494 -21.21 -30.46 -17.13
C SER A 494 -21.49 -30.63 -15.64
N ALA A 495 -20.51 -30.35 -14.78
CA ALA A 495 -20.67 -30.42 -13.34
C ALA A 495 -21.71 -29.41 -12.85
N VAL A 496 -21.66 -28.18 -13.36
CA VAL A 496 -22.64 -27.12 -13.06
C VAL A 496 -24.06 -27.54 -13.49
N PHE A 497 -24.22 -28.15 -14.67
CA PHE A 497 -25.51 -28.61 -15.15
C PHE A 497 -26.10 -29.74 -14.30
N LEU A 498 -25.28 -30.71 -13.90
CA LEU A 498 -25.71 -31.80 -13.03
C LEU A 498 -26.14 -31.29 -11.65
N ASP A 499 -25.36 -30.39 -11.05
CA ASP A 499 -25.70 -29.79 -9.75
C ASP A 499 -26.96 -28.91 -9.85
N ARG A 500 -27.11 -28.14 -10.94
CA ARG A 500 -28.36 -27.40 -11.22
C ARG A 500 -29.58 -28.28 -11.30
N ILE A 501 -29.52 -29.42 -11.97
CA ILE A 501 -30.66 -30.35 -12.04
C ILE A 501 -31.09 -30.79 -10.63
N VAL A 502 -30.12 -31.16 -9.79
CA VAL A 502 -30.37 -31.58 -8.41
C VAL A 502 -30.99 -30.44 -7.60
N LYS A 503 -30.41 -29.24 -7.66
CA LYS A 503 -30.89 -28.06 -6.93
C LYS A 503 -32.25 -27.58 -7.43
N MET A 504 -32.50 -27.63 -8.74
CA MET A 504 -33.79 -27.27 -9.33
C MET A 504 -34.90 -28.21 -8.87
N ARG A 505 -34.59 -29.49 -8.72
CA ARG A 505 -35.53 -30.45 -8.16
C ARG A 505 -35.88 -30.12 -6.71
N GLN A 506 -34.88 -29.71 -5.92
CA GLN A 506 -35.06 -29.41 -4.49
C GLN A 506 -35.73 -28.05 -4.24
N HIS A 507 -35.45 -27.04 -5.06
CA HIS A 507 -35.78 -25.64 -4.78
C HIS A 507 -36.57 -24.94 -5.90
N GLY A 508 -36.92 -25.66 -6.97
CA GLY A 508 -37.58 -25.10 -8.15
C GLY A 508 -36.64 -24.32 -9.06
N LEU A 509 -37.18 -23.41 -9.86
CA LEU A 509 -36.40 -22.66 -10.86
C LEU A 509 -35.43 -21.63 -10.28
N GLY A 510 -35.56 -21.31 -8.98
CA GLY A 510 -34.71 -20.32 -8.29
C GLY A 510 -33.38 -20.92 -7.87
N VAL A 511 -32.49 -21.18 -8.84
CA VAL A 511 -31.11 -21.60 -8.55
C VAL A 511 -30.09 -20.67 -9.22
N VAL A 512 -29.05 -20.34 -8.47
CA VAL A 512 -27.93 -19.48 -8.89
C VAL A 512 -26.64 -20.28 -8.92
N THR A 513 -25.72 -19.90 -9.80
CA THR A 513 -24.39 -20.51 -9.85
C THR A 513 -23.38 -19.50 -9.32
N ASP A 514 -22.74 -19.85 -8.22
CA ASP A 514 -21.76 -19.02 -7.52
C ASP A 514 -20.35 -19.38 -7.99
N PHE A 515 -19.57 -18.36 -8.33
CA PHE A 515 -18.15 -18.43 -8.68
C PHE A 515 -17.38 -17.71 -7.59
N ASP A 516 -16.81 -18.47 -6.66
CA ASP A 516 -16.03 -17.93 -5.55
C ASP A 516 -14.53 -18.00 -5.88
N TYR A 517 -13.94 -16.83 -6.08
CA TYR A 517 -12.51 -16.66 -6.34
C TYR A 517 -11.69 -16.37 -5.07
N SER A 518 -12.32 -16.25 -3.90
CA SER A 518 -11.64 -15.84 -2.66
C SER A 518 -10.56 -16.82 -2.17
N GLY A 519 -10.62 -18.09 -2.59
CA GLY A 519 -9.69 -19.15 -2.20
C GLY A 519 -8.52 -19.41 -3.15
N GLY A 520 -8.41 -18.65 -4.25
CA GLY A 520 -7.39 -18.87 -5.29
C GLY A 520 -8.00 -19.54 -6.52
N PRO A 521 -8.00 -20.89 -6.62
CA PRO A 521 -8.79 -21.60 -7.62
C PRO A 521 -10.27 -21.29 -7.46
N VAL A 522 -10.99 -21.22 -8.57
CA VAL A 522 -12.43 -20.98 -8.54
C VAL A 522 -13.16 -22.13 -7.86
N ARG A 523 -14.00 -21.82 -6.87
CA ARG A 523 -14.99 -22.75 -6.34
C ARG A 523 -16.32 -22.42 -6.98
N ILE A 524 -16.91 -23.39 -7.67
CA ILE A 524 -18.19 -23.23 -8.35
C ILE A 524 -19.25 -24.02 -7.61
N GLU A 525 -20.29 -23.34 -7.15
CA GLU A 525 -21.40 -23.96 -6.41
C GLU A 525 -22.73 -23.61 -7.03
N VAL A 526 -23.67 -24.54 -7.04
CA VAL A 526 -25.07 -24.21 -7.34
C VAL A 526 -25.84 -24.18 -6.05
N GLN A 527 -26.48 -23.05 -5.78
CA GLN A 527 -27.26 -22.85 -4.57
C GLN A 527 -28.66 -22.33 -4.90
N PRO A 528 -29.63 -22.49 -3.97
CA PRO A 528 -30.93 -21.84 -4.09
C PRO A 528 -30.74 -20.33 -4.17
N ASP A 529 -31.61 -19.65 -4.90
CA ASP A 529 -31.64 -18.20 -4.99
C ASP A 529 -31.96 -17.59 -3.60
N PRO A 530 -31.00 -16.90 -2.94
CA PRO A 530 -31.21 -16.33 -1.61
C PRO A 530 -32.32 -15.27 -1.58
N SER A 531 -32.68 -14.72 -2.75
CA SER A 531 -33.71 -13.68 -2.88
C SER A 531 -35.13 -14.15 -2.59
N MET A 532 -35.37 -15.46 -2.44
CA MET A 532 -36.65 -15.94 -1.89
C MET A 532 -36.84 -15.52 -0.42
N GLU A 533 -35.78 -15.12 0.30
CA GLU A 533 -35.84 -14.83 1.73
C GLU A 533 -35.58 -13.35 2.12
N GLU A 534 -34.73 -12.58 1.42
CA GLU A 534 -34.18 -11.31 2.01
C GLU A 534 -34.31 -9.96 1.24
N GLY A 535 -34.92 -9.87 0.06
CA GLY A 535 -35.45 -8.58 -0.48
C GLY A 535 -34.52 -7.39 -0.82
N GLY A 536 -33.19 -7.51 -0.86
CA GLY A 536 -32.25 -6.39 -1.21
C GLY A 536 -32.14 -5.97 -2.70
N SER A 537 -31.27 -5.01 -3.04
CA SER A 537 -31.23 -4.34 -4.37
C SER A 537 -30.48 -5.09 -5.49
N ALA A 538 -29.38 -5.83 -5.20
CA ALA A 538 -28.71 -6.73 -6.17
C ALA A 538 -29.67 -7.77 -6.78
N TRP A 539 -30.73 -8.09 -6.02
CA TRP A 539 -31.73 -9.11 -6.31
C TRP A 539 -32.82 -8.66 -7.29
N ARG A 540 -32.87 -7.38 -7.69
CA ARG A 540 -33.75 -6.94 -8.80
C ARG A 540 -33.43 -7.70 -10.09
N TRP A 541 -32.16 -8.03 -10.31
CA TRP A 541 -31.72 -8.83 -11.45
C TRP A 541 -32.14 -10.29 -11.33
N ALA A 542 -32.11 -10.86 -10.11
CA ALA A 542 -32.58 -12.21 -9.85
C ALA A 542 -34.09 -12.36 -10.11
N GLY A 543 -34.90 -11.43 -9.61
CA GLY A 543 -36.33 -11.37 -9.92
C GLY A 543 -36.63 -11.16 -11.42
N GLN A 544 -35.79 -10.40 -12.14
CA GLN A 544 -35.89 -10.27 -13.61
C GLN A 544 -35.45 -11.54 -14.35
N ALA A 545 -34.46 -12.26 -13.85
CA ALA A 545 -34.01 -13.55 -14.40
C ALA A 545 -35.06 -14.64 -14.17
N ALA A 546 -35.68 -14.70 -12.99
CA ALA A 546 -36.83 -15.58 -12.72
C ALA A 546 -37.99 -15.31 -13.71
N ARG A 547 -38.28 -14.02 -13.99
CA ARG A 547 -39.26 -13.61 -15.02
C ARG A 547 -38.84 -13.92 -16.45
N SER A 548 -37.58 -14.30 -16.69
CA SER A 548 -37.13 -14.72 -18.02
C SER A 548 -37.57 -16.14 -18.38
N ALA A 549 -38.26 -16.85 -17.48
CA ALA A 549 -38.63 -18.26 -17.63
C ALA A 549 -37.38 -19.13 -17.86
N GLY A 550 -36.36 -18.95 -17.04
CA GLY A 550 -35.14 -19.77 -17.11
C GLY A 550 -34.10 -19.37 -18.16
N ARG A 551 -34.40 -18.38 -19.01
CA ARG A 551 -33.54 -17.93 -20.13
C ARG A 551 -32.32 -17.11 -19.71
N MET A 552 -31.98 -17.10 -18.43
CA MET A 552 -30.80 -16.43 -17.90
C MET A 552 -30.25 -17.24 -16.73
N HIS A 553 -28.96 -17.54 -16.77
CA HIS A 553 -28.27 -18.06 -15.59
C HIS A 553 -27.75 -16.84 -14.82
N ILE A 554 -28.27 -16.65 -13.62
CA ILE A 554 -27.71 -15.73 -12.65
C ILE A 554 -26.41 -16.37 -12.20
N VAL A 555 -25.31 -15.67 -12.46
CA VAL A 555 -24.01 -16.00 -11.90
C VAL A 555 -23.68 -14.98 -10.85
N CYS A 556 -23.44 -15.45 -9.63
CA CYS A 556 -22.92 -14.64 -8.54
C CYS A 556 -21.41 -14.82 -8.53
N VAL A 557 -20.65 -13.75 -8.77
CA VAL A 557 -19.20 -13.81 -8.61
C VAL A 557 -18.84 -13.23 -7.26
N LYS A 558 -18.06 -13.97 -6.47
CA LYS A 558 -17.50 -13.50 -5.22
C LYS A 558 -15.99 -13.31 -5.37
N VAL A 559 -15.53 -12.09 -5.13
CA VAL A 559 -14.12 -11.72 -5.16
C VAL A 559 -13.73 -11.21 -3.78
N ALA A 560 -12.96 -11.99 -3.02
CA ALA A 560 -12.50 -11.67 -1.65
C ALA A 560 -13.60 -11.68 -0.55
N GLU A 561 -13.26 -11.15 0.64
CA GLU A 561 -14.15 -11.00 1.80
C GLU A 561 -15.09 -9.78 1.71
N ILE A 562 -14.77 -8.83 0.83
CA ILE A 562 -15.74 -7.81 0.41
C ILE A 562 -16.67 -8.50 -0.57
N VAL A 563 -17.92 -8.75 -0.18
CA VAL A 563 -18.94 -9.38 -1.01
C VAL A 563 -19.33 -8.40 -2.13
N GLU A 564 -18.47 -8.23 -3.12
CA GLU A 564 -18.89 -7.67 -4.40
C GLU A 564 -19.60 -8.79 -5.16
N THR A 565 -20.91 -8.98 -4.91
CA THR A 565 -21.71 -9.91 -5.71
C THR A 565 -21.96 -9.29 -7.08
N TRP A 566 -21.13 -9.67 -8.05
CA TRP A 566 -21.43 -9.34 -9.44
C TRP A 566 -22.47 -10.31 -9.95
N VAL A 567 -23.69 -9.81 -10.22
CA VAL A 567 -24.65 -10.56 -11.02
C VAL A 567 -24.22 -10.44 -12.47
N LEU A 568 -23.54 -11.46 -12.98
CA LEU A 568 -23.20 -11.55 -14.38
C LEU A 568 -24.31 -12.28 -15.12
N PRO A 569 -24.94 -11.66 -16.13
CA PRO A 569 -25.76 -12.35 -17.11
C PRO A 569 -24.90 -13.34 -17.90
N MET A 570 -24.67 -14.54 -17.37
CA MET A 570 -24.23 -15.64 -18.19
C MET A 570 -25.49 -16.23 -18.80
N ARG A 571 -25.80 -15.85 -20.04
CA ARG A 571 -26.69 -16.69 -20.83
C ARG A 571 -25.92 -17.89 -21.29
N SER A 572 -25.80 -18.82 -20.35
CA SER A 572 -25.47 -20.19 -20.63
C SER A 572 -26.62 -20.74 -21.46
N SER A 573 -26.30 -21.11 -22.69
CA SER A 573 -27.15 -21.91 -23.56
C SER A 573 -28.48 -21.31 -24.01
N ASP A 574 -28.92 -21.79 -25.16
CA ASP A 574 -30.27 -21.62 -25.68
C ASP A 574 -31.32 -21.85 -24.57
N SER A 575 -32.40 -21.05 -24.56
CA SER A 575 -33.59 -21.30 -23.73
C SER A 575 -34.00 -22.78 -23.66
N ARG A 576 -33.82 -23.49 -24.78
CA ARG A 576 -34.10 -24.93 -24.91
C ARG A 576 -33.35 -25.80 -23.91
N VAL A 577 -32.14 -25.41 -23.49
CA VAL A 577 -31.32 -26.22 -22.59
C VAL A 577 -31.74 -26.04 -21.16
N HIS A 578 -32.06 -24.81 -20.76
CA HIS A 578 -32.64 -24.59 -19.44
C HIS A 578 -33.97 -25.35 -19.30
N ASP A 579 -34.85 -25.26 -20.30
CA ASP A 579 -36.12 -26.00 -20.31
C ASP A 579 -35.86 -27.51 -20.26
N ALA A 580 -34.87 -28.02 -20.99
CA ALA A 580 -34.49 -29.43 -20.95
C ALA A 580 -33.92 -29.87 -19.59
N LEU A 581 -33.07 -29.05 -18.95
CA LEU A 581 -32.55 -29.31 -17.61
C LEU A 581 -33.68 -29.32 -16.58
N PHE A 582 -34.65 -28.39 -16.70
CA PHE A 582 -35.80 -28.34 -15.82
C PHE A 582 -36.69 -29.58 -15.99
N GLU A 583 -37.01 -29.97 -17.22
CA GLU A 583 -37.79 -31.19 -17.47
C GLU A 583 -37.05 -32.45 -16.99
N LEU A 584 -35.73 -32.51 -17.18
CA LEU A 584 -34.90 -33.58 -16.60
C LEU A 584 -34.99 -33.60 -15.08
N SER A 585 -34.96 -32.45 -14.41
CA SER A 585 -35.07 -32.36 -12.94
C SER A 585 -36.38 -32.94 -12.42
N ARG A 586 -37.50 -32.79 -13.16
CA ARG A 586 -38.81 -33.31 -12.76
C ARG A 586 -38.87 -34.85 -12.75
N GLY A 587 -38.03 -35.50 -13.57
CA GLY A 587 -37.93 -36.95 -13.67
C GLY A 587 -37.10 -37.62 -12.56
N ILE A 588 -36.49 -36.84 -11.67
CA ILE A 588 -35.56 -37.33 -10.65
C ILE A 588 -36.25 -37.37 -9.28
N PRO A 589 -36.03 -38.42 -8.45
CA PRO A 589 -36.55 -38.47 -7.09
C PRO A 589 -36.12 -37.26 -6.24
N GLU A 590 -36.97 -36.89 -5.28
CA GLU A 590 -36.60 -35.87 -4.30
C GLU A 590 -35.50 -36.41 -3.36
N GLY A 591 -34.54 -35.55 -2.99
CA GLY A 591 -33.38 -35.96 -2.18
C GLY A 591 -32.24 -36.65 -2.95
N THR A 592 -32.34 -36.80 -4.28
CA THR A 592 -31.21 -37.25 -5.11
C THR A 592 -30.03 -36.29 -4.99
N VAL A 593 -28.82 -36.84 -4.88
CA VAL A 593 -27.55 -36.10 -4.94
C VAL A 593 -26.81 -36.42 -6.24
N VAL A 594 -25.87 -35.58 -6.66
CA VAL A 594 -25.15 -35.70 -7.94
C VAL A 594 -24.53 -37.09 -8.13
N SER A 595 -23.92 -37.67 -7.09
CA SER A 595 -23.30 -39.01 -7.13
C SER A 595 -24.28 -40.18 -7.28
N THR A 596 -25.58 -39.91 -7.16
CA THR A 596 -26.68 -40.90 -7.27
C THR A 596 -27.58 -40.63 -8.47
N LEU A 597 -27.19 -39.70 -9.36
CA LEU A 597 -27.96 -39.41 -10.55
C LEU A 597 -28.05 -40.64 -11.47
N PRO A 598 -29.25 -40.95 -12.01
CA PRO A 598 -29.37 -42.02 -12.98
C PRO A 598 -28.48 -41.79 -14.20
N GLU A 599 -27.87 -42.85 -14.73
CA GLU A 599 -26.96 -42.79 -15.89
C GLU A 599 -27.60 -42.09 -17.11
N TYR A 600 -28.91 -42.27 -17.33
CA TYR A 600 -29.62 -41.62 -18.43
C TYR A 600 -29.63 -40.09 -18.30
N VAL A 601 -29.67 -39.53 -17.08
CA VAL A 601 -29.61 -38.09 -16.83
C VAL A 601 -28.22 -37.58 -17.19
N VAL A 602 -27.18 -38.27 -16.73
CA VAL A 602 -25.78 -37.92 -17.03
C VAL A 602 -25.54 -37.92 -18.54
N LYS A 603 -25.99 -38.96 -19.25
CA LYS A 603 -25.90 -39.05 -20.70
C LYS A 603 -26.65 -37.92 -21.40
N LYS A 604 -27.89 -37.60 -20.96
CA LYS A 604 -28.68 -36.52 -21.56
C LYS A 604 -28.04 -35.14 -21.34
N VAL A 605 -27.43 -34.92 -20.17
CA VAL A 605 -26.67 -33.70 -19.90
C VAL A 605 -25.46 -33.61 -20.82
N ALA A 606 -24.72 -34.71 -21.04
CA ALA A 606 -23.61 -34.73 -21.98
C ALA A 606 -24.07 -34.35 -23.41
N GLU A 607 -25.17 -34.94 -23.89
CA GLU A 607 -25.78 -34.59 -25.19
C GLU A 607 -26.18 -33.11 -25.25
N LEU A 608 -26.80 -32.56 -24.20
CA LEU A 608 -27.16 -31.15 -24.11
C LEU A 608 -25.94 -30.21 -24.08
N VAL A 609 -24.81 -30.66 -23.54
CA VAL A 609 -23.56 -29.88 -23.56
C VAL A 609 -23.01 -29.81 -24.98
N GLU A 610 -23.02 -30.94 -25.71
CA GLU A 610 -22.57 -31.03 -27.11
C GLU A 610 -23.47 -30.23 -28.08
N ASP A 611 -24.80 -30.33 -27.94
CA ASP A 611 -25.77 -29.72 -28.89
C ASP A 611 -25.77 -28.18 -28.89
N VAL A 612 -25.30 -27.55 -27.82
CA VAL A 612 -25.49 -26.10 -27.62
C VAL A 612 -24.50 -25.22 -28.36
N CYS A 613 -23.40 -25.77 -28.90
CA CYS A 613 -22.43 -24.95 -29.60
C CYS A 613 -21.68 -25.67 -30.73
N PRO A 614 -22.32 -25.91 -31.89
CA PRO A 614 -21.58 -26.15 -33.11
C PRO A 614 -20.84 -24.88 -33.61
N GLU A 615 -21.41 -23.68 -33.40
CA GLU A 615 -20.89 -22.42 -33.96
C GLU A 615 -19.68 -21.81 -33.23
N ILE A 616 -19.25 -22.38 -32.10
CA ILE A 616 -18.00 -21.98 -31.40
C ILE A 616 -16.84 -22.91 -31.77
N VAL A 617 -17.12 -24.09 -32.33
CA VAL A 617 -16.10 -25.05 -32.80
C VAL A 617 -15.38 -24.56 -34.06
N GLU A 618 -15.89 -23.54 -34.77
CA GLU A 618 -15.19 -22.90 -35.90
C GLU A 618 -14.24 -21.75 -35.49
N ILE A 619 -14.15 -21.39 -34.19
CA ILE A 619 -13.31 -20.27 -33.70
C ILE A 619 -12.21 -20.73 -32.72
N VAL A 620 -12.21 -22.00 -32.29
CA VAL A 620 -11.11 -22.66 -31.57
C VAL A 620 -10.45 -23.64 -32.52
#